data_AF-A0A6J7GE69-F1
#
_entry.id   AF-A0A6J7GE69-F1
#
_cell.length_a   1.000
_cell.length_b   1.000
_cell.length_c   1.000
_cell.angle_alpha   90.00
_cell.angle_beta   90.00
_cell.angle_gamma   90.00
#
_symmetry.space_group_name_H-M   'P 1'
#
loop_
_entity.id
_entity.type
_entity.pdbx_description
1 polymer ?
#
loop_
_entity_poly.entity_id
_entity_poly.type
_entity_poly.pdbx_seq_one_letter_code
_entity_poly.pdbx_strand_id
1 'polypeptide(L)' 'MAPLLSHSWFVHIDDEIRQERLIKRHMSFGMSHAEAIAWTMGSDERNAIGVREDVMRADLVITLTQ' A
#
# COMPACT_ATOMS: atom_id res chain seq x y z
N MET A 1 5.59 19.03 -5.94
CA MET A 1 5.00 18.80 -4.60
C MET A 1 6.05 18.61 -3.52
N ALA A 2 7.06 17.74 -3.68
CA ALA A 2 8.13 17.55 -2.69
C ALA A 2 8.72 18.84 -2.09
N PRO A 3 9.10 19.89 -2.85
CA PRO A 3 9.66 21.13 -2.26
C PRO A 3 8.64 21.99 -1.48
N LEU A 4 7.37 21.59 -1.42
CA LEU A 4 6.30 22.26 -0.66
C LEU A 4 5.97 21.54 0.66
N LEU A 5 6.54 20.36 0.90
CA LEU A 5 6.33 19.59 2.13
C LEU A 5 7.48 19.88 3.11
N SER A 6 7.16 20.10 4.37
CA SER A 6 8.19 20.18 5.43
C SER A 6 8.82 18.82 5.71
N HIS A 7 7.99 17.76 5.67
CA HIS A 7 8.39 16.37 5.84
C HIS A 7 7.47 15.45 5.02
N SER A 8 8.04 14.34 4.58
CA SER A 8 7.38 13.28 3.79
C SER A 8 7.87 11.92 4.27
N TRP A 9 6.95 11.06 4.69
CA TRP A 9 7.29 9.76 5.28
C TRP A 9 6.72 8.63 4.45
N PHE A 10 7.50 7.57 4.28
CA PHE A 10 7.09 6.33 3.65
C PHE A 10 6.91 5.25 4.72
N VAL A 11 5.76 4.58 4.72
CA VAL A 11 5.51 3.43 5.61
C VAL A 11 5.66 2.15 4.80
N HIS A 12 6.69 1.38 5.11
CA HIS A 12 6.95 0.08 4.52
C HIS A 12 6.35 -1.04 5.39
N ILE A 13 5.69 -1.98 4.73
CA ILE A 13 5.20 -3.24 5.30
C ILE A 13 5.35 -4.32 4.22
N ASP A 14 5.57 -5.57 4.62
CA ASP A 14 5.66 -6.68 3.69
C ASP A 14 4.44 -6.79 2.78
N ASP A 15 4.68 -7.10 1.50
CA ASP A 15 3.65 -7.13 0.47
C ASP A 15 2.57 -8.18 0.77
N GLU A 16 2.94 -9.35 1.29
CA GLU A 16 1.99 -10.41 1.65
C GLU A 16 1.02 -9.95 2.74
N ILE A 17 1.55 -9.29 3.78
CA ILE A 17 0.76 -8.74 4.88
C ILE A 17 -0.16 -7.63 4.38
N ARG A 18 0.36 -6.73 3.53
CA ARG A 18 -0.43 -5.66 2.91
C ARG A 18 -1.59 -6.24 2.10
N GLN A 19 -1.32 -7.22 1.26
CA GLN A 19 -2.31 -7.87 0.40
C GLN A 19 -3.38 -8.57 1.25
N GLU A 20 -2.98 -9.34 2.26
CA GLU A 20 -3.92 -10.00 3.18
C GLU A 20 -4.85 -9.00 3.86
N ARG A 21 -4.29 -7.87 4.36
CA ARG A 21 -5.07 -6.80 5.00
C ARG A 21 -6.03 -6.12 4.02
N LEU A 22 -5.62 -5.89 2.79
CA LEU A 22 -6.46 -5.28 1.75
C LEU A 22 -7.62 -6.20 1.36
N ILE A 23 -7.37 -7.49 1.16
CA ILE A 23 -8.42 -8.48 0.88
C ILE A 23 -9.44 -8.50 2.01
N LYS A 24 -8.98 -8.62 3.26
CA LYS A 24 -9.86 -8.58 4.44
C LYS A 24 -10.69 -7.29 4.50
N ARG A 25 -10.07 -6.14 4.20
CA ARG A 25 -10.75 -4.84 4.17
C ARG A 25 -11.84 -4.80 3.09
N HIS A 26 -11.55 -5.21 1.86
CA HIS A 26 -12.52 -5.22 0.77
C HIS A 26 -13.71 -6.14 1.08
N MET A 27 -13.45 -7.32 1.64
CA MET A 27 -14.51 -8.22 2.09
C MET A 27 -15.38 -7.59 3.19
N SER A 28 -14.78 -6.83 4.12
CA SER A 28 -15.54 -6.12 5.16
C SER A 28 -16.48 -5.03 4.61
N PHE A 29 -16.23 -4.57 3.38
CA PHE A 29 -17.10 -3.64 2.64
C PHE A 29 -18.03 -4.33 1.64
N GLY A 30 -18.13 -5.66 1.69
CA GLY A 30 -19.13 -6.42 0.93
C GLY A 30 -18.67 -7.00 -0.40
N MET A 31 -17.38 -6.87 -0.75
CA MET A 31 -16.84 -7.61 -1.91
C MET A 31 -16.80 -9.12 -1.61
N SER A 32 -17.07 -9.95 -2.61
CA SER A 32 -16.74 -11.37 -2.52
C SER A 32 -15.22 -11.57 -2.40
N HIS A 33 -14.80 -12.74 -1.91
CA HIS A 33 -13.39 -13.05 -1.78
C HIS A 33 -12.63 -12.97 -3.12
N ALA A 34 -13.24 -13.45 -4.21
CA ALA A 34 -12.66 -13.41 -5.54
C ALA A 34 -12.50 -11.98 -6.06
N GLU A 35 -13.51 -11.12 -5.86
CA GLU A 35 -13.45 -9.70 -6.22
C GLU A 35 -12.38 -8.97 -5.39
N ALA A 36 -12.29 -9.25 -4.10
CA ALA A 36 -11.29 -8.66 -3.21
C ALA A 36 -9.86 -9.02 -3.62
N ILE A 37 -9.61 -10.28 -4.01
CA ILE A 37 -8.31 -10.69 -4.57
C ILE A 37 -8.04 -9.96 -5.88
N ALA A 38 -9.00 -9.98 -6.82
CA ALA A 38 -8.84 -9.35 -8.13
C ALA A 38 -8.54 -7.84 -8.01
N TRP A 39 -9.21 -7.16 -7.08
CA TRP A 39 -8.98 -5.73 -6.81
C TRP A 39 -7.61 -5.50 -6.18
N THR A 40 -7.24 -6.30 -5.19
CA THR A 40 -5.96 -6.20 -4.46
C THR A 40 -4.77 -6.43 -5.41
N MET A 41 -4.81 -7.49 -6.20
CA MET A 41 -3.77 -7.83 -7.17
C MET A 41 -3.81 -6.96 -8.44
N GLY A 42 -4.91 -6.22 -8.64
CA GLY A 42 -5.14 -5.37 -9.79
C GLY A 42 -4.77 -3.91 -9.53
N SER A 43 -5.76 -3.09 -9.15
CA SER A 43 -5.54 -1.66 -8.94
C SER A 43 -4.68 -1.37 -7.72
N ASP A 44 -4.88 -2.07 -6.61
CA ASP A 44 -4.12 -1.76 -5.39
C ASP A 44 -2.63 -2.09 -5.57
N GLU A 45 -2.29 -3.20 -6.24
CA GLU A 45 -0.89 -3.55 -6.52
C GLU A 45 -0.23 -2.59 -7.49
N ARG A 46 -0.93 -2.16 -8.56
CA ARG A 46 -0.40 -1.12 -9.46
C ARG A 46 -0.12 0.19 -8.72
N ASN A 47 -0.99 0.57 -7.79
CA ASN A 47 -0.76 1.74 -6.94
C ASN A 47 0.43 1.52 -6.00
N ALA A 48 0.56 0.33 -5.41
CA ALA A 48 1.68 -0.01 -4.53
C ALA A 48 3.04 0.03 -5.25
N ILE A 49 3.09 -0.37 -6.53
CA ILE A 49 4.29 -0.24 -7.37
C ILE A 49 4.66 1.23 -7.54
N GLY A 50 3.72 2.08 -7.98
CA GLY A 50 3.99 3.50 -8.17
C GLY A 50 4.40 4.21 -6.87
N VAL A 51 3.76 3.86 -5.75
CA VAL A 51 4.14 4.39 -4.43
C VAL A 51 5.56 3.94 -4.04
N ARG A 52 5.93 2.67 -4.29
CA ARG A 52 7.29 2.16 -4.00
C ARG A 52 8.36 2.85 -4.82
N GLU A 53 8.11 3.13 -6.10
CA GLU A 53 9.08 3.84 -6.95
C GLU A 53 9.44 5.23 -6.40
N ASP A 54 8.51 5.87 -5.69
CA ASP A 54 8.70 7.18 -5.08
C ASP A 54 9.29 7.14 -3.66
N VAL A 55 9.67 5.97 -3.12
CA VAL A 55 10.25 5.84 -1.77
C VAL A 55 11.48 6.73 -1.57
N MET A 56 12.28 6.91 -2.62
CA MET A 56 13.50 7.72 -2.59
C MET A 56 13.25 9.21 -2.35
N ARG A 57 12.00 9.65 -2.48
CA ARG A 57 11.59 11.04 -2.22
C ARG A 57 11.21 11.29 -0.77
N ALA A 58 11.10 10.25 0.07
CA ALA A 58 10.71 10.37 1.47
C ALA A 58 11.89 10.79 2.36
N ASP A 59 11.63 11.69 3.30
CA ASP A 59 12.58 12.10 4.34
C ASP A 59 12.82 11.01 5.39
N LEU A 60 11.82 10.13 5.59
CA LEU A 60 11.89 9.02 6.54
C LEU A 60 11.16 7.79 6.02
N VAL A 61 11.76 6.62 6.19
CA VAL A 61 11.13 5.32 5.96
C VAL A 61 10.89 4.63 7.30
N ILE A 62 9.63 4.32 7.59
CA ILE A 62 9.22 3.53 8.75
C ILE A 62 8.91 2.12 8.28
N THR A 63 9.69 1.14 8.71
CA THR A 63 9.42 -0.28 8.42
C THR A 63 8.68 -0.91 9.58
N LEU A 64 7.48 -1.39 9.31
CA LEU A 64 6.67 -2.12 10.28
C LEU A 64 7.07 -3.59 10.25
N THR A 65 7.76 -4.04 11.29
CA THR A 65 8.02 -5.46 11.53
C THR A 65 6.89 -6.03 12.39
N GLN A 66 6.40 -7.22 12.03
CA GLN A 66 5.45 -8.00 12.82
C GLN A 66 6.08 -9.32 13.23
#